data_AF-A0A958MSJ3-F1
#
_entry.id   AF-A0A958MSJ3-F1
#
_cell.length_a   1.000
_cell.length_b   1.000
_cell.length_c   1.000
_cell.angle_alpha   90.00
_cell.angle_beta   90.00
_cell.angle_gamma   90.00
#
_symmetry.space_group_name_H-M   'P 1'
#
loop_
_entity.id
_entity.type
_entity.pdbx_description
1 polymer ?
#
loop_
_entity_poly.entity_id
_entity_poly.type
_entity_poly.pdbx_seq_one_letter_code
_entity_poly.pdbx_strand_id
1 'polypeptide(L)' 'HIIQSAFNGRRIVIFSGGAKGEDQKMFDEARAIRDGGGFGSIIGRNSFQRNKPQALEFLSTVMKIYAGELK' A
#
# COMPACT_ATOMS: atom_id res chain seq x y z
N HIS A 1 8.29 0.75 -17.13
CA HIS A 1 6.82 0.78 -17.00
C HIS A 1 6.29 -0.61 -16.58
N ILE A 2 6.17 -0.90 -15.27
CA ILE A 2 5.68 -2.21 -14.79
C ILE A 2 4.24 -2.49 -15.24
N ILE A 3 3.35 -1.49 -15.15
CA ILE A 3 1.94 -1.61 -15.57
C ILE A 3 1.81 -1.94 -17.06
N GLN A 4 2.64 -1.34 -17.91
CA GLN A 4 2.67 -1.64 -19.35
C GLN A 4 3.10 -3.09 -19.59
N SER A 5 4.14 -3.56 -18.89
CA SER A 5 4.60 -4.96 -18.94
C SER A 5 3.56 -5.94 -18.41
N ALA A 6 2.69 -5.51 -17.48
CA ALA A 6 1.55 -6.26 -16.97
C ALA A 6 0.35 -6.25 -17.94
N PHE A 7 0.62 -6.54 -19.22
CA PHE A 7 -0.36 -6.58 -20.32
C PHE A 7 -1.17 -5.29 -20.44
N ASN A 8 -0.49 -4.14 -20.37
CA ASN A 8 -1.11 -2.82 -20.43
C ASN A 8 -2.22 -2.63 -19.38
N GLY A 9 -1.96 -3.03 -18.13
CA GLY A 9 -2.90 -2.93 -17.02
C GLY A 9 -4.00 -4.00 -16.98
N ARG A 10 -3.97 -5.02 -17.85
CA ARG A 10 -4.93 -6.15 -17.79
C ARG A 10 -4.61 -7.16 -16.70
N ARG A 11 -3.45 -7.03 -16.03
CA ARG A 11 -3.09 -7.81 -14.84
C ARG A 11 -2.94 -6.88 -13.65
N ILE A 12 -3.49 -7.32 -12.51
CA ILE A 12 -3.36 -6.63 -11.24
C ILE A 12 -1.88 -6.64 -10.83
N VAL A 13 -1.37 -5.46 -10.49
CA VAL A 13 -0.03 -5.27 -9.94
C VAL A 13 -0.16 -4.76 -8.52
N ILE A 14 0.13 -5.64 -7.56
CA ILE A 14 0.23 -5.31 -6.14
C ILE A 14 1.68 -5.38 -5.70
N PHE A 15 2.10 -4.47 -4.83
CA PHE A 15 3.48 -4.34 -4.39
C PHE A 15 3.66 -4.97 -3.02
N SER A 16 4.72 -5.77 -2.83
CA SER A 16 5.10 -6.21 -1.49
C SER A 16 5.94 -5.12 -0.83
N GLY A 17 5.47 -4.63 0.32
CA GLY A 17 6.24 -3.72 1.16
C GLY A 17 7.45 -4.40 1.82
N GLY A 18 8.35 -3.59 2.36
CA GLY A 18 9.55 -4.01 3.10
C GLY A 18 9.27 -4.46 4.55
N ALA A 19 10.34 -4.61 5.33
CA ALA A 19 10.24 -4.88 6.77
C ALA A 19 9.53 -3.75 7.53
N LYS A 20 9.24 -3.97 8.82
CA LYS A 20 8.62 -2.97 9.70
C LYS A 20 9.37 -1.64 9.58
N GLY A 21 8.63 -0.59 9.24
CA GLY A 21 9.13 0.77 9.13
C GLY A 21 8.12 1.74 9.73
N GLU A 22 8.48 3.02 9.79
CA GLU A 22 7.59 4.08 10.25
C GLU A 22 6.33 4.17 9.37
N ASP A 23 5.21 4.52 10.02
CA ASP A 23 3.91 4.59 9.35
C ASP A 23 3.92 5.58 8.18
N GLN A 24 4.56 6.74 8.37
CA GLN A 24 4.67 7.77 7.33
C GLN A 24 5.33 7.22 6.05
N LYS A 25 6.44 6.48 6.19
CA LYS A 25 7.12 5.86 5.06
C LYS A 25 6.20 4.90 4.30
N MET A 26 5.43 4.09 5.03
CA MET A 26 4.48 3.15 4.42
C MET A 26 3.32 3.87 3.72
N PHE A 27 2.86 4.99 4.27
CA PHE A 27 1.84 5.82 3.64
C PHE A 27 2.36 6.49 2.37
N ASP A 28 3.60 6.99 2.39
CA ASP A 28 4.22 7.61 1.22
C ASP A 28 4.47 6.57 0.11
N GLU A 29 4.89 5.35 0.47
CA GLU A 29 4.97 4.21 -0.46
C GLU A 29 3.59 3.89 -1.06
N ALA A 30 2.53 3.83 -0.24
CA ALA A 30 1.18 3.56 -0.72
C ALA A 30 0.69 4.63 -1.71
N ARG A 31 0.95 5.93 -1.43
CA ARG A 31 0.64 7.03 -2.36
C ARG A 31 1.43 6.89 -3.65
N ALA A 32 2.73 6.67 -3.57
CA ALA A 32 3.59 6.52 -4.75
C ALA A 32 3.14 5.34 -5.62
N ILE A 33 2.74 4.22 -5.02
CA ILE A 33 2.18 3.07 -5.74
C ILE A 33 0.88 3.45 -6.45
N ARG A 34 -0.07 4.09 -5.74
CA ARG A 34 -1.34 4.54 -6.32
C ARG A 34 -1.10 5.51 -7.48
N ASP A 35 -0.30 6.53 -7.25
CA ASP A 35 -0.03 7.59 -8.23
C ASP A 35 0.76 7.04 -9.45
N GLY A 36 1.53 5.96 -9.25
CA GLY A 36 2.17 5.18 -10.31
C GLY A 36 1.26 4.21 -11.06
N GLY A 37 -0.05 4.17 -10.75
CA GLY A 37 -1.03 3.27 -11.37
C GLY A 37 -1.01 1.82 -10.84
N GLY A 38 -0.36 1.59 -9.70
CA GLY A 38 -0.39 0.31 -8.98
C GLY A 38 -1.73 0.08 -8.29
N PHE A 39 -2.10 -1.18 -8.12
CA PHE A 39 -3.44 -1.59 -7.67
C PHE A 39 -3.54 -1.78 -6.15
N GLY A 40 -2.41 -1.80 -5.42
CA GLY A 40 -2.41 -2.00 -3.98
C GLY A 40 -1.08 -2.48 -3.42
N SER A 41 -1.11 -2.84 -2.13
CA SER A 41 0.03 -3.37 -1.38
C SER A 41 -0.30 -4.69 -0.68
N ILE A 42 0.70 -5.56 -0.58
CA ILE A 42 0.70 -6.74 0.30
C ILE A 42 1.38 -6.33 1.61
N ILE A 43 0.65 -6.40 2.72
CA ILE A 43 1.16 -5.99 4.04
C ILE A 43 0.87 -7.07 5.08
N GLY A 44 1.94 -7.75 5.52
CA GLY A 44 1.88 -8.79 6.56
C GLY A 44 2.47 -8.30 7.88
N ARG A 45 3.78 -8.55 8.08
CA ARG A 45 4.51 -8.30 9.34
C ARG A 45 4.21 -6.94 9.97
N ASN A 46 4.14 -5.87 9.16
CA ASN A 46 3.91 -4.54 9.68
C ASN A 46 2.53 -4.42 10.36
N SER A 47 1.48 -5.04 9.79
CA SER A 47 0.14 -5.04 10.39
C SER A 47 0.09 -5.85 11.68
N PHE A 48 0.66 -7.05 11.69
CA PHE A 48 0.50 -8.00 12.80
C PHE A 48 1.48 -7.79 13.97
N GLN A 49 2.55 -7.00 13.78
CA GLN A 49 3.51 -6.65 14.86
C GLN A 49 3.12 -5.36 15.62
N ARG A 50 1.98 -4.75 15.28
CA ARG A 50 1.42 -3.58 15.97
C ARG A 50 0.39 -4.03 17.01
N ASN A 51 0.13 -3.20 18.01
CA ASN A 51 -1.04 -3.42 18.87
C ASN A 51 -2.32 -3.34 18.03
N LYS A 52 -3.35 -4.13 18.37
CA LYS A 52 -4.58 -4.23 17.57
C LYS A 52 -5.19 -2.87 17.19
N PRO A 53 -5.34 -1.88 18.10
CA PRO A 53 -5.89 -0.56 17.73
C PRO A 53 -5.03 0.15 16.68
N GLN A 54 -3.71 0.14 16.86
CA GLN A 54 -2.75 0.76 15.93
C GLN A 54 -2.74 0.04 14.58
N ALA A 55 -2.86 -1.29 14.56
CA ALA A 55 -2.93 -2.06 13.33
C ALA A 55 -4.18 -1.69 12.51
N LEU A 56 -5.33 -1.54 13.17
CA LEU A 56 -6.59 -1.17 12.53
C LEU A 56 -6.54 0.26 11.97
N GLU A 57 -6.00 1.21 12.74
CA GLU A 57 -5.81 2.59 12.29
C GLU A 57 -4.87 2.65 11.08
N PHE A 58 -3.71 1.98 11.17
CA PHE A 58 -2.77 1.88 10.06
C PHE A 58 -3.42 1.32 8.79
N LEU A 59 -4.10 0.17 8.89
CA LEU A 59 -4.78 -0.44 7.75
C LEU A 59 -5.89 0.45 7.20
N SER A 60 -6.66 1.13 8.06
CA SER A 60 -7.68 2.10 7.65
C SER A 60 -7.08 3.23 6.81
N THR A 61 -5.98 3.81 7.27
CA THR A 61 -5.29 4.88 6.53
C THR A 61 -4.76 4.40 5.19
N VAL A 62 -4.14 3.20 5.12
CA VAL A 62 -3.69 2.61 3.85
C VAL A 62 -4.86 2.42 2.88
N MET A 63 -6.00 1.88 3.35
CA MET A 63 -7.18 1.69 2.52
C MET A 63 -7.71 3.02 1.97
N LYS A 64 -7.78 4.05 2.81
CA LYS A 64 -8.20 5.40 2.40
C LYS A 64 -7.26 6.03 1.37
N ILE A 65 -5.95 5.82 1.50
CA ILE A 65 -4.97 6.26 0.49
C ILE A 65 -5.28 5.61 -0.86
N TYR A 66 -5.44 4.28 -0.90
CA TYR A 66 -5.75 3.56 -2.14
C TYR A 66 -7.13 3.88 -2.72
N ALA A 67 -8.12 4.19 -1.86
CA ALA A 67 -9.44 4.66 -2.28
C ALA A 67 -9.41 6.10 -2.84
N GLY A 68 -8.31 6.83 -2.67
CA GLY A 68 -8.20 8.24 -3.06
C GLY A 68 -8.87 9.21 -2.09
N GLU A 69 -9.30 8.73 -0.92
CA GLU A 69 -9.93 9.53 0.15
C GLU A 69 -8.89 10.31 0.98
N LEU A 70 -7.64 9.84 0.99
CA LEU A 70 -6.51 10.52 1.61
C LEU A 70 -5.40 10.75 0.57
N LYS A 71 -4.92 11.99 0.50
CA LYS A 71 -3.77 12.37 -0.33
C LYS A 71 -2.48 11.99 0.34
#